data_AF-A0AAW2VJ80-F1
#
_entry.id   AF-A0AAW2VJ80-F1
#
_cell.length_a   1.000
_cell.length_b   1.000
_cell.length_c   1.000
_cell.angle_alpha   90.00
_cell.angle_beta   90.00
_cell.angle_gamma   90.00
#
_symmetry.space_group_name_H-M   'P 1'
#
loop_
_entity.id
_entity.type
_entity.pdbx_description
1 polymer ?
#
loop_
_entity_poly.entity_id
_entity_poly.type
_entity_poly.pdbx_seq_one_letter_code
_entity_poly.pdbx_strand_id
1 'polypeptide(L)' 'MKATVVAVISILAVILVAAQPGQAVTCGQVDAALMPCISYLTGRVGDSPSPACCSRVKAVKDMAQTTADKKV' A
#
# COMPACT_ATOMS: atom_id res chain seq x y z
N MET A 1 12.29 37.97 12.23
CA MET A 1 13.34 36.93 12.24
C MET A 1 12.90 35.70 13.04
N LYS A 2 12.61 35.82 14.35
CA LYS A 2 12.25 34.67 15.21
C LYS A 2 10.93 33.97 14.79
N ALA A 3 9.88 34.74 14.50
CA ALA A 3 8.58 34.19 14.08
C ALA A 3 8.65 33.46 12.72
N THR A 4 9.45 33.97 11.79
CA THR A 4 9.65 33.37 10.47
C THR A 4 10.35 32.02 10.58
N VAL A 5 11.35 31.90 11.45
CA VAL A 5 12.05 30.64 11.71
C VAL A 5 11.12 29.61 12.33
N VAL A 6 10.28 30.01 13.30
CA VAL A 6 9.30 29.11 13.94
C VAL A 6 8.27 28.59 12.94
N ALA A 7 7.77 29.44 12.03
CA ALA A 7 6.83 29.04 11.00
C ALA A 7 7.44 28.04 9.99
N VAL A 8 8.70 28.26 9.58
CA VAL A 8 9.40 27.32 8.68
C VAL A 8 9.61 25.96 9.34
N ILE A 9 9.99 25.94 10.61
CA ILE A 9 10.19 24.69 11.36
C ILE A 9 8.87 23.94 11.53
N SER A 10 7.76 24.62 11.81
CA SER A 10 6.46 23.94 11.96
C SER A 10 5.98 23.33 10.64
N ILE A 11 6.17 24.03 9.52
CA ILE A 11 5.84 23.52 8.19
C ILE A 11 6.70 22.31 7.85
N LEU A 12 8.02 22.36 8.11
CA LEU A 12 8.91 21.21 7.92
C LEU A 12 8.49 20.01 8.77
N ALA A 13 8.11 20.23 10.03
CA ALA A 13 7.65 19.17 10.92
C ALA A 13 6.37 18.50 10.39
N VAL A 14 5.41 19.27 9.87
CA VAL A 14 4.19 18.73 9.24
C VAL A 14 4.54 17.93 7.98
N ILE A 15 5.47 18.41 7.15
CA ILE A 15 5.93 17.68 5.95
C ILE A 15 6.63 16.38 6.33
N LEU A 16 7.47 16.38 7.37
CA LEU A 16 8.17 15.18 7.86
C LEU A 16 7.22 14.14 8.47
N VAL A 17 6.14 14.59 9.14
CA VAL A 17 5.09 13.70 9.67
C VAL A 17 4.19 13.17 8.55
N ALA A 18 3.91 13.98 7.53
CA ALA A 18 3.14 13.58 6.35
C ALA A 18 3.95 12.70 5.39
N ALA A 19 5.27 12.84 5.39
CA ALA A 19 6.20 11.90 4.80
C ALA A 19 6.18 10.63 5.66
N GLN A 20 5.12 9.84 5.50
CA GLN A 20 5.16 8.44 5.89
C GLN A 20 6.41 7.87 5.20
N PRO A 21 7.46 7.49 5.92
CA PRO A 21 8.58 6.78 5.30
C PRO A 21 7.91 5.61 4.63
N GLY A 22 7.97 5.57 3.29
CA GLY A 22 7.15 4.68 2.48
C GLY A 22 7.11 3.33 3.18
N GLN A 23 5.95 2.97 3.72
CA GLN A 23 5.78 1.63 4.25
C GLN A 23 5.79 0.76 3.01
N ALA A 24 7.01 0.46 2.54
CA ALA A 24 7.26 -0.24 1.31
C ALA A 24 6.39 -1.48 1.39
N VAL A 25 5.43 -1.57 0.48
CA VAL A 25 4.49 -2.69 0.44
C VAL A 25 5.32 -3.97 0.53
N THR A 26 5.13 -4.75 1.60
CA THR A 26 5.99 -5.92 1.85
C THR A 26 5.42 -7.15 1.18
N CYS A 27 6.27 -8.11 0.78
CA CYS A 27 5.80 -9.40 0.24
C CYS A 27 4.83 -10.09 1.20
N GLY A 28 5.09 -10.06 2.51
CA GLY A 28 4.20 -10.64 3.51
C GLY A 28 2.81 -10.01 3.56
N GLN A 29 2.72 -8.69 3.34
CA GLN A 29 1.42 -8.01 3.22
C GLN A 29 0.68 -8.39 1.94
N VAL A 30 1.40 -8.52 0.82
CA VAL A 30 0.82 -8.94 -0.47
C VAL A 30 0.35 -10.40 -0.39
N ASP A 31 1.16 -11.30 0.16
CA ASP A 31 0.82 -12.71 0.34
C ASP A 31 -0.43 -12.86 1.23
N ALA A 32 -0.46 -12.17 2.37
CA ALA A 32 -1.61 -12.19 3.27
C ALA A 32 -2.89 -11.67 2.59
N ALA A 33 -2.78 -10.62 1.77
CA ALA A 33 -3.91 -10.10 1.02
C ALA A 33 -4.38 -11.08 -0.06
N LEU A 34 -3.48 -11.81 -0.71
CA LEU A 34 -3.79 -12.74 -1.81
C LEU A 34 -4.17 -14.16 -1.37
N MET A 35 -4.08 -14.50 -0.08
CA MET A 35 -4.54 -15.79 0.45
C MET A 35 -5.91 -16.29 -0.10
N PRO A 36 -6.98 -15.47 -0.16
CA PRO A 36 -8.27 -15.91 -0.70
C PRO A 36 -8.28 -16.13 -2.23
N CYS A 37 -7.22 -15.75 -2.93
CA CYS A 37 -7.06 -15.97 -4.37
C CYS A 37 -6.35 -17.29 -4.70
N ILE A 38 -5.71 -17.95 -3.73
CA ILE A 38 -4.84 -19.12 -4.00
C ILE A 38 -5.56 -20.22 -4.77
N SER A 39 -6.80 -20.55 -4.40
CA SER A 39 -7.57 -21.60 -5.08
C SER A 39 -7.87 -21.27 -6.54
N TYR A 40 -8.12 -20.00 -6.85
CA TYR A 40 -8.26 -19.52 -8.22
C TYR A 40 -6.92 -19.55 -8.97
N LEU A 41 -5.86 -18.99 -8.37
CA LEU A 41 -4.52 -18.92 -8.97
C LEU A 41 -3.90 -20.29 -9.24
N THR A 42 -4.28 -21.30 -8.45
CA THR A 42 -3.82 -22.69 -8.61
C THR A 42 -4.76 -23.55 -9.45
N GLY A 43 -5.81 -22.97 -10.05
CA GLY A 43 -6.75 -23.69 -10.91
C GLY A 43 -7.61 -24.73 -10.19
N ARG A 44 -7.77 -24.63 -8.86
CA ARG A 44 -8.58 -25.54 -8.04
C ARG A 44 -10.06 -25.18 -8.02
N VAL A 45 -10.42 -24.02 -8.55
CA VAL A 45 -11.79 -23.49 -8.68
C VAL A 45 -11.97 -23.00 -10.13
N GLY A 46 -13.22 -22.83 -10.57
CA GLY A 46 -13.57 -22.43 -11.94
C GLY A 46 -12.96 -21.11 -12.44
N ASP A 47 -13.35 -20.71 -13.64
CA ASP A 47 -12.65 -19.71 -14.46
C ASP A 47 -12.68 -18.27 -13.93
N SER A 48 -13.39 -18.01 -12.83
CA SER A 48 -13.55 -16.67 -12.26
C SER A 48 -13.11 -16.60 -10.79
N PRO A 49 -12.42 -15.52 -10.40
CA PRO A 49 -12.03 -15.30 -9.01
C PRO A 49 -13.25 -15.04 -8.13
N SER A 50 -13.14 -15.40 -6.85
CA SER A 50 -14.19 -15.09 -5.87
C SER A 50 -14.31 -13.58 -5.65
N PRO A 51 -15.49 -13.06 -5.26
CA PRO A 51 -15.66 -11.65 -4.90
C PRO A 51 -14.66 -11.20 -3.82
N ALA A 52 -14.36 -12.07 -2.86
CA ALA A 52 -13.38 -11.83 -1.83
C ALA A 52 -11.96 -11.65 -2.40
N CYS A 53 -11.54 -12.50 -3.34
CA CYS A 53 -10.26 -12.35 -4.04
C CYS A 53 -10.18 -10.99 -4.76
N CYS A 54 -11.22 -10.62 -5.51
CA CYS A 54 -11.27 -9.33 -6.21
C CYS A 54 -11.16 -8.13 -5.25
N SER A 55 -11.88 -8.16 -4.12
CA SER A 55 -11.80 -7.10 -3.12
C SER A 55 -10.40 -6.98 -2.53
N ARG A 56 -9.69 -8.10 -2.31
CA ARG A 56 -8.31 -8.06 -1.80
C ARG A 56 -7.31 -7.58 -2.84
N VAL A 57 -7.42 -8.01 -4.09
CA VAL A 57 -6.57 -7.50 -5.18
C VAL A 57 -6.75 -5.98 -5.33
N LYS A 58 -7.97 -5.47 -5.16
CA LYS A 58 -8.23 -4.03 -5.14
C LYS A 58 -7.50 -3.34 -3.97
N ALA A 59 -7.55 -3.93 -2.77
CA ALA A 59 -6.81 -3.41 -1.63
C ALA A 59 -5.29 -3.38 -1.88
N VAL A 60 -4.71 -4.42 -2.48
CA VAL A 60 -3.28 -4.44 -2.86
C VAL A 60 -2.95 -3.32 -3.84
N LYS A 61 -3.82 -3.06 -4.82
CA LYS A 61 -3.67 -1.93 -5.76
C LYS A 61 -3.67 -0.59 -5.03
N ASP A 62 -4.54 -0.44 -4.03
CA ASP A 62 -4.67 0.79 -3.24
C ASP A 62 -3.49 0.98 -2.26
N MET A 63 -2.82 -0.11 -1.86
CA MET A 63 -1.57 -0.06 -1.09
C MET A 63 -0.36 0.34 -1.95
N ALA A 64 -0.31 -0.11 -3.20
CA ALA A 64 0.81 0.14 -4.10
C ALA A 64 0.56 1.35 -5.03
N GLN A 65 0.45 2.55 -4.47
CA GLN A 65 0.08 3.76 -5.24
C GLN A 65 1.25 4.32 -6.06
N THR A 66 2.48 4.17 -5.60
CA THR A 66 3.66 4.70 -6.28
C THR A 66 4.35 3.66 -7.16
N THR A 67 5.16 4.11 -8.11
CA THR A 67 6.02 3.22 -8.91
C THR A 67 7.02 2.44 -8.05
N ALA A 68 7.45 3.01 -6.91
CA ALA A 68 8.32 2.32 -5.98
C ALA A 68 7.59 1.13 -5.35
N ASP A 69 6.36 1.32 -4.87
CA ASP A 69 5.56 0.26 -4.25
C ASP A 69 5.20 -0.88 -5.22
N LYS A 70 4.98 -0.56 -6.50
CA LYS A 70 4.66 -1.55 -7.54
C LYS A 70 5.84 -2.43 -7.96
N LYS A 71 7.07 -2.01 -7.64
CA LYS A 71 8.31 -2.67 -8.03
C LYS A 71 8.93 -3.50 -6.92
N VAL A 72 8.36 -3.45 -5.71
CA VAL A 72 8.72 -4.35 -4.61
C VAL A 72 8.40 -5.79 -5.01
#